data_AF-A0A7X5N540-F1
#
_entry.id   AF-A0A7X5N540-F1
#
_cell.length_a   1.000
_cell.length_b   1.000
_cell.length_c   1.000
_cell.angle_alpha   90.00
_cell.angle_beta   90.00
_cell.angle_gamma   90.00
#
_symmetry.space_group_name_H-M   'P 1'
#
loop_
_entity.id
_entity.type
_entity.pdbx_description
1 polymer ?
#
loop_
_entity_poly.entity_id
_entity_poly.type
_entity_poly.pdbx_seq_one_letter_code
_entity_poly.pdbx_strand_id
1 'polypeptide(L)' 'AVTAHAQSATPLTIEQVMADPDWIGPSVDQAWWQWDGKQVQYLLKRNGSPVRDTYRQGAGGGSAERVADNARAGLDA' A
#
# COMPACT_ATOMS: atom_id res chain seq x y z
N ALA A 1 -9.68 -38.46 33.24
CA ALA A 1 -9.79 -37.10 32.67
C ALA A 1 -8.47 -36.77 31.99
N VAL A 2 -8.48 -36.27 30.74
CA VAL A 2 -7.27 -35.84 30.05
C VAL A 2 -7.09 -34.34 30.27
N THR A 3 -6.01 -33.96 30.92
CA THR A 3 -5.58 -32.57 31.11
C THR A 3 -4.92 -32.05 29.83
N ALA A 4 -5.44 -30.94 29.31
CA ALA A 4 -4.78 -30.22 28.22
C ALA A 4 -3.55 -29.49 28.76
N HIS A 5 -2.39 -29.69 28.15
CA HIS A 5 -1.17 -28.98 28.47
C HIS A 5 -1.01 -27.82 27.48
N ALA A 6 -0.74 -26.61 28.00
CA ALA A 6 -0.46 -25.45 27.15
C ALA A 6 0.91 -25.63 26.48
N GLN A 7 0.96 -25.44 25.16
CA GLN A 7 2.19 -25.56 24.40
C GLN A 7 3.06 -24.31 24.61
N SER A 8 4.34 -24.51 24.86
CA SER A 8 5.31 -23.42 24.97
C SER A 8 5.32 -22.59 23.69
N ALA A 9 5.17 -21.27 23.81
CA ALA A 9 5.19 -20.37 22.65
C ALA A 9 6.58 -20.41 22.00
N THR A 10 6.64 -20.81 20.74
CA THR A 10 7.86 -20.75 19.94
C THR A 10 8.23 -19.28 19.69
N PRO A 11 9.50 -18.88 19.86
CA PRO A 11 9.94 -17.53 19.51
C PRO A 11 9.68 -17.23 18.03
N LEU A 12 9.19 -16.03 17.74
CA LEU A 12 9.00 -15.55 16.37
C LEU A 12 10.36 -15.41 15.67
N THR A 13 10.50 -15.98 14.46
CA THR A 13 11.74 -15.85 13.68
C THR A 13 11.70 -14.63 12.76
N ILE A 14 12.88 -14.18 12.32
CA ILE A 14 12.96 -13.07 11.36
C ILE A 14 12.29 -13.43 10.04
N GLU A 15 12.43 -14.67 9.57
CA GLU A 15 11.76 -15.15 8.36
C GLU A 15 10.24 -15.05 8.48
N GLN A 16 9.69 -15.36 9.66
CA GLN A 16 8.25 -15.24 9.93
C GLN A 16 7.79 -13.77 9.94
N VAL A 17 8.58 -12.85 10.51
CA VAL A 17 8.29 -11.41 10.48
C VAL A 17 8.31 -10.88 9.05
N MET A 18 9.27 -11.31 8.23
CA MET A 18 9.47 -10.81 6.87
C MET A 18 8.55 -11.46 5.82
N ALA A 19 7.80 -12.50 6.18
CA ALA A 19 6.98 -13.26 5.24
C ALA A 19 5.84 -12.45 4.60
N ASP A 20 5.31 -11.45 5.31
CA ASP A 20 4.29 -10.54 4.78
C ASP A 20 4.86 -9.12 4.66
N PRO A 21 5.26 -8.67 3.45
CA PRO A 21 5.89 -7.37 3.27
C PRO A 21 5.00 -6.19 3.64
N ASP A 22 3.69 -6.37 3.91
CA ASP A 22 2.83 -5.29 4.40
C ASP A 22 3.35 -4.68 5.71
N TRP A 23 4.26 -5.35 6.44
CA TRP A 23 4.97 -4.78 7.59
C TRP A 23 5.76 -3.50 7.28
N ILE A 24 6.27 -3.33 6.05
CA ILE A 24 7.01 -2.12 5.64
C ILE A 24 6.10 -1.02 5.10
N GLY A 25 4.84 -1.36 4.84
CA GLY A 25 3.83 -0.48 4.25
C GLY A 25 3.42 -0.87 2.83
N PRO A 26 2.37 -0.23 2.30
CA PRO A 26 1.83 -0.55 0.97
C PRO A 26 2.82 -0.20 -0.14
N SER A 27 3.00 -1.11 -1.09
CA SER A 27 3.85 -0.90 -2.26
C SER A 27 3.34 0.25 -3.14
N VAL A 28 4.25 1.13 -3.54
CA VAL A 28 4.04 2.19 -4.53
C VAL A 28 4.62 1.70 -5.86
N ASP A 29 3.82 1.74 -6.92
CA ASP A 29 4.20 1.30 -8.26
C ASP A 29 3.84 2.35 -9.32
N GLN A 30 4.51 2.26 -10.49
CA GLN A 30 4.17 3.02 -11.70
C GLN A 30 3.89 4.52 -11.42
N ALA A 31 4.91 5.28 -10.99
CA ALA A 31 4.73 6.72 -10.76
C ALA A 31 4.94 7.53 -12.05
N TRP A 32 4.09 8.54 -12.29
CA TRP A 32 4.20 9.48 -13.39
C TRP A 32 3.83 10.90 -12.98
N TRP A 33 4.45 11.88 -13.64
CA TRP A 33 4.07 13.28 -13.51
C TRP A 33 2.88 13.57 -14.40
N GLN A 34 1.94 14.40 -13.92
CA GLN A 34 0.99 15.05 -14.80
C GLN A 34 1.72 15.91 -15.82
N TRP A 35 1.10 16.06 -16.99
CA TRP A 35 1.65 16.83 -18.09
C TRP A 35 2.02 18.27 -17.69
N ASP A 36 1.19 18.91 -16.85
CA ASP A 36 1.44 20.27 -16.37
C ASP A 36 2.47 20.36 -15.23
N GLY A 37 3.02 19.22 -14.80
CA GLY A 37 4.06 19.11 -13.77
C GLY A 37 3.60 19.41 -12.34
N LYS A 38 2.32 19.73 -12.10
CA LYS A 38 1.87 20.15 -10.77
C LYS A 38 1.63 18.99 -9.81
N GLN A 39 1.51 17.78 -10.33
CA GLN A 39 1.09 16.61 -9.55
C GLN A 39 1.88 15.37 -9.97
N VAL A 40 2.24 14.55 -8.99
CA VAL A 40 2.67 13.16 -9.21
C VAL A 40 1.47 12.24 -9.00
N GLN A 41 1.34 11.23 -9.85
CA GLN A 41 0.37 10.16 -9.69
C GLN A 41 1.11 8.82 -9.62
N TYR A 42 0.55 7.86 -8.92
CA TYR A 42 1.14 6.54 -8.74
C TYR A 42 0.07 5.52 -8.35
N LEU A 43 0.39 4.24 -8.49
CA LEU A 43 -0.43 3.16 -7.98
C LEU A 43 0.00 2.83 -6.55
N LEU A 44 -0.95 2.68 -5.64
CA LEU A 44 -0.71 2.25 -4.27
C LEU A 44 -1.51 0.99 -3.98
N LYS A 45 -0.84 -0.06 -3.48
CA LYS A 45 -1.49 -1.29 -3.02
C LYS A 45 -2.43 -0.97 -1.85
N ARG A 46 -3.65 -1.49 -1.88
CA ARG A 46 -4.58 -1.42 -0.75
C ARG A 46 -4.18 -2.43 0.33
N ASN A 47 -4.22 -2.01 1.59
CA ASN A 47 -3.89 -2.87 2.73
C ASN A 47 -4.73 -4.17 2.71
N GLY A 48 -4.06 -5.32 2.87
CA GLY A 48 -4.71 -6.64 2.90
C GLY A 48 -5.34 -7.06 1.56
N SER A 49 -5.00 -6.38 0.45
CA SER A 49 -5.60 -6.62 -0.86
C SER A 49 -4.55 -6.58 -1.97
N PRO A 50 -4.69 -7.40 -3.04
CA PRO A 50 -3.84 -7.27 -4.23
C PRO A 50 -4.23 -6.05 -5.09
N VAL A 51 -5.35 -5.40 -4.79
CA VAL A 51 -5.87 -4.25 -5.55
C VAL A 51 -4.93 -3.05 -5.40
N ARG A 52 -4.73 -2.35 -6.51
CA ARG A 52 -3.99 -1.09 -6.59
C ARG A 52 -4.93 0.03 -6.97
N ASP A 53 -4.88 1.11 -6.21
CA ASP A 53 -5.64 2.32 -6.48
C ASP A 53 -4.70 3.40 -7.00
N THR A 54 -5.18 4.26 -7.90
CA THR A 54 -4.41 5.45 -8.31
C THR A 54 -4.49 6.52 -7.24
N TYR A 55 -3.35 7.04 -6.82
CA TYR A 55 -3.21 8.18 -5.94
C TYR A 55 -2.62 9.36 -6.70
N ARG A 56 -2.92 10.57 -6.23
CA ARG A 56 -2.38 11.83 -6.75
C ARG A 56 -1.92 12.71 -5.60
N GLN A 57 -0.76 13.34 -5.76
CA GLN A 57 -0.17 14.24 -4.77
C GLN A 57 0.38 15.49 -5.47
N GLY A 58 0.18 16.66 -4.85
CA GLY A 58 0.76 17.90 -5.35
C GLY A 58 2.28 17.90 -5.27
N ALA A 59 2.95 18.45 -6.29
CA ALA A 59 4.41 18.56 -6.35
C ALA A 59 4.98 19.44 -5.22
N GLY A 60 4.18 20.38 -4.69
CA GLY A 60 4.52 21.20 -3.53
C GLY A 60 4.41 20.47 -2.17
N GLY A 61 4.08 19.18 -2.17
CA GLY A 61 3.83 18.40 -0.95
C GLY A 61 2.35 18.36 -0.57
N GLY A 62 2.08 17.87 0.65
CA GLY A 62 0.73 17.58 1.13
C GLY A 62 0.37 16.10 1.07
N SER A 63 -0.79 15.75 1.62
CA SER A 63 -1.28 14.37 1.62
C SER A 63 -1.69 13.94 0.21
N ALA A 64 -1.33 12.71 -0.15
CA ALA A 64 -1.84 12.10 -1.36
C ALA A 64 -3.31 11.69 -1.20
N GLU A 65 -4.07 11.83 -2.29
CA GLU A 65 -5.48 11.47 -2.34
C GLU A 65 -5.72 10.35 -3.34
N ARG A 66 -6.61 9.41 -3.00
CA ARG A 66 -7.05 8.38 -3.94
C ARG A 66 -7.94 9.02 -4.99
N VAL A 67 -7.63 8.78 -6.26
CA VAL A 67 -8.44 9.22 -7.39
C VAL A 67 -9.73 8.40 -7.44
N ALA A 68 -10.87 9.05 -7.24
CA ALA A 68 -12.18 8.41 -7.33
C ALA A 68 -12.55 8.08 -8.78
N ASP A 69 -13.47 7.13 -8.97
CA ASP A 69 -13.88 6.65 -10.30
C ASP A 69 -14.36 7.79 -11.22
N ASN A 70 -15.15 8.72 -10.68
CA ASN A 70 -15.66 9.88 -11.41
C ASN A 70 -14.57 10.92 -11.76
N ALA A 71 -13.38 10.84 -11.16
CA ALA A 71 -12.26 11.74 -11.39
C ALA A 71 -11.19 11.12 -12.31
N ARG A 72 -11.34 9.85 -12.72
CA ARG A 72 -10.35 9.14 -13.54
C ARG A 72 -10.15 9.75 -14.93
N ALA A 73 -11.17 10.43 -15.48
CA ALA A 73 -11.06 11.10 -16.77
C ALA A 73 -10.02 12.23 -16.82
N GLY A 74 -9.54 12.68 -15.65
CA GLY A 74 -8.47 13.68 -15.56
C GLY A 74 -7.07 13.11 -15.41
N LEU A 75 -6.87 11.79 -15.56
CA LEU A 75 -5.54 11.16 -15.56
C LEU A 75 -4.95 11.19 -16.98
N ASP A 76 -3.65 11.46 -17.07
CA ASP A 76 -2.94 11.55 -18.35
C ASP A 76 -2.44 10.20 -18.89
N ALA A 77 -2.47 9.16 -18.06
CA ALA A 77 -1.98 7.81 -18.37
C ALA A 77 -3.13 6.80 -18.58
#